data_AF-A0A971KQS7-F1
#
_entry.id   AF-A0A971KQS7-F1
#
_cell.length_a   1.000
_cell.length_b   1.000
_cell.length_c   1.000
_cell.angle_alpha   90.00
_cell.angle_beta   90.00
_cell.angle_gamma   90.00
#
_symmetry.space_group_name_H-M   'P 1'
#
loop_
_entity.id
_entity.type
_entity.pdbx_description
1 polymer ?
#
loop_
_entity_poly.entity_id
_entity_poly.type
_entity_poly.pdbx_seq_one_letter_code
_entity_poly.pdbx_strand_id
1 'polypeptide(L)'
;MNISRYAKINKPPLPREIVLLKAFPCKWAKCTFCDYIHDNSVDENEINSINREILNNVSGCFNALQVINSGSCFEIPSQSLNYLKNIVIEKNIHKLFFEAHWMYRHRLNEFRDFFGVPISFITGIETFDEYFRNKVLKKGIHFDSIQEVKKYFQSVCIMVG
;
A
#
# COMPACT_ATOMS: atom_id res chain seq x y z
N MET A 1 3.54 -22.67 3.18
CA MET A 1 4.74 -21.93 2.74
C MET A 1 4.81 -20.68 3.61
N ASN A 2 5.90 -20.45 4.34
CA ASN A 2 6.02 -19.24 5.20
C ASN A 2 6.24 -18.02 4.29
N ILE A 3 5.26 -17.11 4.27
CA ILE A 3 5.34 -15.86 3.49
C ILE A 3 6.32 -14.92 4.19
N SER A 4 7.31 -14.39 3.45
CA SER A 4 8.17 -13.33 3.98
C SER A 4 7.41 -12.00 4.00
N ARG A 5 7.30 -11.40 5.18
CA ARG A 5 6.50 -10.17 5.40
C ARG A 5 7.31 -8.93 5.74
N TYR A 6 8.63 -9.05 5.84
CA TYR A 6 9.54 -7.94 6.11
C TYR A 6 10.80 -8.11 5.24
N ALA A 7 11.25 -7.02 4.65
CA ALA A 7 12.50 -6.98 3.91
C ALA A 7 13.14 -5.57 3.91
N LYS A 8 14.38 -5.49 3.43
CA LYS A 8 15.12 -4.25 3.20
C LYS A 8 15.39 -4.08 1.72
N ILE A 9 14.94 -2.97 1.14
CA ILE A 9 15.26 -2.56 -0.23
C ILE A 9 16.48 -1.65 -0.14
N ASN A 10 17.67 -2.23 -0.39
CA ASN A 10 18.95 -1.51 -0.24
C ASN A 10 19.39 -0.78 -1.52
N LYS A 11 18.63 -0.90 -2.61
CA LYS A 11 19.02 -0.36 -3.92
C LYS A 11 18.59 1.11 -4.08
N PRO A 12 19.44 1.97 -4.68
CA PRO A 12 19.05 3.33 -5.05
C PRO A 12 17.93 3.31 -6.11
N PRO A 13 17.20 4.42 -6.30
CA PRO A 13 17.38 5.73 -5.65
C PRO A 13 16.63 5.88 -4.31
N LEU A 14 15.83 4.90 -3.90
CA LEU A 14 14.93 5.01 -2.74
C LEU A 14 15.12 3.83 -1.76
N PRO A 15 16.24 3.75 -1.04
CA PRO A 15 16.43 2.71 -0.04
C PRO A 15 15.39 2.85 1.08
N ARG A 16 14.81 1.72 1.51
CA ARG A 16 13.72 1.68 2.51
C ARG A 16 13.50 0.28 3.06
N GLU A 17 12.90 0.19 4.23
CA GLU A 17 12.30 -1.05 4.72
C GLU A 17 10.95 -1.27 4.03
N ILE A 18 10.51 -2.52 3.91
CA ILE A 18 9.19 -2.86 3.37
C ILE A 18 8.52 -3.93 4.24
N VAL A 19 7.23 -3.75 4.51
CA VAL A 19 6.38 -4.71 5.22
C VAL A 19 5.16 -5.10 4.40
N LEU A 20 4.78 -6.37 4.46
CA LEU A 20 3.51 -6.91 3.93
C LEU A 20 2.56 -7.21 5.10
N LEU A 21 1.70 -6.23 5.40
CA LEU A 21 0.69 -6.35 6.44
C LEU A 21 -0.53 -7.11 5.92
N LYS A 22 -1.27 -7.77 6.83
CA LYS A 22 -2.64 -8.21 6.55
C LYS A 22 -3.60 -7.04 6.66
N ALA A 23 -4.71 -7.14 5.95
CA ALA A 23 -5.77 -6.13 5.90
C ALA A 23 -7.13 -6.80 5.67
N PHE A 24 -8.19 -6.01 5.82
CA PHE A 24 -9.53 -6.38 5.40
C PHE A 24 -9.59 -6.66 3.88
N PRO A 25 -10.65 -7.34 3.39
CA PRO A 25 -10.80 -7.62 1.98
C PRO A 25 -10.73 -6.35 1.13
N CYS A 26 -9.94 -6.41 0.05
CA CYS A 26 -9.84 -5.34 -0.94
C CYS A 26 -11.23 -4.89 -1.40
N LYS A 27 -11.54 -3.60 -1.31
CA LYS A 27 -12.87 -3.08 -1.65
C LYS A 27 -13.19 -3.20 -3.14
N TRP A 28 -12.19 -3.21 -4.01
CA TRP A 28 -12.41 -3.41 -5.44
C TRP A 28 -12.54 -4.89 -5.80
N ALA A 29 -11.55 -5.73 -5.46
CA ALA A 29 -11.51 -7.19 -5.59
C ALA A 29 -12.06 -7.81 -6.90
N LYS A 30 -12.03 -7.08 -8.02
CA LYS A 30 -12.55 -7.53 -9.32
C LYS A 30 -11.48 -7.66 -10.40
N CYS A 31 -10.22 -7.35 -10.07
CA CYS A 31 -9.09 -7.49 -10.98
C CYS A 31 -8.96 -8.96 -11.40
N THR A 32 -8.96 -9.25 -12.70
CA THR A 32 -9.00 -10.62 -13.22
C THR A 32 -7.73 -11.43 -12.97
N PHE A 33 -6.60 -10.74 -12.74
CA PHE A 33 -5.27 -11.33 -12.60
C PHE A 33 -4.81 -11.46 -11.14
N CYS A 34 -5.52 -10.85 -10.19
CA CYS A 34 -5.00 -10.64 -8.84
C CYS A 34 -5.48 -11.72 -7.88
N ASP A 35 -4.53 -12.53 -7.40
CA ASP A 35 -4.72 -13.54 -6.36
C ASP A 35 -4.16 -13.10 -4.99
N TYR A 36 -3.48 -11.94 -4.92
CA TYR A 36 -2.91 -11.39 -3.67
C TYR A 36 -3.96 -11.19 -2.58
N ILE A 37 -5.21 -10.95 -2.97
CA ILE A 37 -6.36 -10.83 -2.05
C ILE A 37 -6.60 -12.09 -1.21
N HIS A 38 -6.03 -13.24 -1.57
CA HIS A 38 -6.02 -14.43 -0.71
C HIS A 38 -5.28 -14.22 0.62
N ASP A 39 -4.45 -13.19 0.73
CA ASP A 39 -3.84 -12.79 2.01
C ASP A 39 -4.73 -11.85 2.85
N ASN A 40 -5.90 -11.42 2.36
CA ASN A 40 -6.83 -10.65 3.18
C ASN A 40 -7.49 -11.54 4.26
N SER A 41 -8.01 -10.93 5.32
CA SER A 41 -8.79 -11.62 6.36
C SER A 41 -9.96 -10.73 6.80
N VAL A 42 -11.00 -11.33 7.38
CA VAL A 42 -12.10 -10.60 8.04
C VAL A 42 -11.96 -10.61 9.57
N ASP A 43 -11.02 -11.41 10.11
CA ASP A 43 -10.72 -11.45 11.53
C ASP A 43 -9.78 -10.30 11.89
N GLU A 44 -10.33 -9.23 12.43
CA GLU A 44 -9.57 -8.04 12.83
C GLU A 44 -8.52 -8.34 13.92
N ASN A 45 -8.80 -9.27 14.84
CA ASN A 45 -7.87 -9.62 15.91
C ASN A 45 -6.66 -10.36 15.33
N GLU A 46 -6.90 -11.31 14.42
CA GLU A 46 -5.85 -12.00 13.69
C GLU A 46 -4.98 -11.00 12.89
N ILE A 47 -5.62 -10.10 12.14
CA ILE A 47 -4.92 -9.07 11.36
C ILE A 47 -4.01 -8.23 12.27
N ASN A 48 -4.56 -7.70 13.36
CA ASN A 48 -3.82 -6.85 14.27
C ASN A 48 -2.67 -7.58 14.97
N SER A 49 -2.86 -8.86 15.34
CA SER A 49 -1.80 -9.69 15.94
C SER A 49 -0.64 -9.89 14.98
N ILE A 50 -0.93 -10.34 13.76
CA ILE A 50 0.09 -10.59 12.72
C ILE A 50 0.81 -9.30 12.35
N ASN A 51 0.07 -8.20 12.16
CA ASN A 51 0.66 -6.90 11.82
C ASN A 51 1.61 -6.41 12.90
N ARG A 52 1.27 -6.60 14.18
CA ARG A 52 2.14 -6.22 15.30
C ARG A 52 3.47 -6.95 15.25
N GLU A 53 3.46 -8.26 15.03
CA GLU A 53 4.66 -9.09 14.92
C GLU A 53 5.55 -8.63 13.78
N ILE A 54 4.97 -8.33 12.61
CA ILE A 54 5.71 -7.85 11.44
C ILE A 54 6.33 -6.49 11.73
N LEU A 55 5.55 -5.55 12.26
CA LEU A 55 5.99 -4.18 12.53
C LEU A 55 7.11 -4.10 13.57
N ASN A 56 7.20 -5.06 14.49
CA ASN A 56 8.30 -5.16 15.45
C ASN A 56 9.68 -5.38 14.79
N ASN A 57 9.72 -5.85 13.54
CA ASN A 57 10.97 -6.03 12.80
C ASN A 57 11.52 -4.73 12.20
N VAL A 58 10.71 -3.66 12.16
CA VAL A 58 11.13 -2.37 11.57
C VAL A 58 12.16 -1.70 12.47
N SER A 59 13.34 -1.45 11.92
CA SER A 59 14.46 -0.85 12.64
C SER A 59 14.60 0.65 12.43
N GLY A 60 14.02 1.21 11.35
CA GLY A 60 14.20 2.60 10.94
C GLY A 60 15.50 2.88 10.18
N CYS A 61 16.20 1.86 9.67
CA CYS A 61 17.60 2.03 9.23
C CYS A 61 17.79 2.91 7.99
N PHE A 62 16.71 3.20 7.27
CA PHE A 62 16.70 4.12 6.12
C PHE A 62 15.87 5.37 6.35
N ASN A 63 15.29 5.53 7.55
CA ASN A 63 14.26 6.52 7.85
C ASN A 63 13.09 6.54 6.85
N ALA A 64 12.85 5.42 6.16
CA ALA A 64 11.83 5.27 5.13
C ALA A 64 11.24 3.86 5.18
N LEU A 65 9.91 3.78 5.09
CA LEU A 65 9.16 2.53 5.18
C LEU A 65 8.07 2.46 4.11
N GLN A 66 8.04 1.35 3.37
CA GLN A 66 6.94 0.99 2.48
C GLN A 66 6.03 -0.02 3.15
N VAL A 67 4.73 0.23 3.09
CA VAL A 67 3.69 -0.64 3.63
C VAL A 67 2.79 -1.07 2.48
N ILE A 68 2.75 -2.38 2.26
CA ILE A 68 1.85 -3.04 1.31
C ILE A 68 0.95 -4.02 2.06
N ASN A 69 -0.23 -4.31 1.52
CA ASN A 69 -1.23 -5.12 2.24
C ASN A 69 -2.18 -5.91 1.34
N SER A 70 -1.76 -6.24 0.12
CA SER A 70 -2.59 -6.96 -0.86
C SER A 70 -3.95 -6.28 -1.09
N GLY A 71 -3.94 -4.95 -1.14
CA GLY A 71 -5.12 -4.10 -1.12
C GLY A 71 -4.71 -2.62 -1.09
N SER A 72 -5.55 -1.79 -0.51
CA SER A 72 -5.27 -0.38 -0.24
C SER A 72 -4.97 -0.16 1.24
N CYS A 73 -4.13 0.83 1.56
CA CYS A 73 -3.79 1.15 2.94
C CYS A 73 -5.01 1.49 3.82
N PHE A 74 -6.11 1.96 3.22
CA PHE A 74 -7.40 2.23 3.86
C PHE A 74 -8.14 0.99 4.38
N GLU A 75 -7.68 -0.21 4.03
CA GLU A 75 -8.25 -1.48 4.46
C GLU A 75 -7.46 -2.08 5.63
N ILE A 76 -6.38 -1.43 6.08
CA ILE A 76 -5.65 -1.79 7.30
C ILE A 76 -6.46 -1.32 8.52
N PRO A 77 -6.71 -2.17 9.53
CA PRO A 77 -7.46 -1.79 10.72
C PRO A 77 -6.81 -0.63 11.49
N SER A 78 -7.64 0.18 12.15
CA SER A 78 -7.18 1.38 12.88
C SER A 78 -6.16 1.06 13.97
N GLN A 79 -6.29 -0.08 14.66
CA GLN A 79 -5.32 -0.53 15.67
C GLN A 79 -3.94 -0.77 15.06
N SER A 80 -3.86 -1.45 13.91
CA SER A 80 -2.61 -1.63 13.17
C SER A 80 -2.03 -0.30 12.68
N LEU A 81 -2.86 0.62 12.18
CA LEU A 81 -2.42 1.95 11.75
C LEU A 81 -1.88 2.79 12.91
N ASN A 82 -2.52 2.75 14.08
CA ASN A 82 -2.04 3.41 15.29
C ASN A 82 -0.70 2.83 15.75
N TYR A 83 -0.54 1.51 15.72
CA TYR A 83 0.73 0.88 16.07
C TYR A 83 1.84 1.27 15.08
N LEU A 84 1.55 1.24 13.77
CA LEU A 84 2.46 1.73 12.74
C LEU A 84 2.84 3.19 12.96
N LYS A 85 1.90 4.06 13.35
CA LYS A 85 2.19 5.47 13.68
C LYS A 85 3.17 5.60 14.84
N ASN A 86 3.03 4.77 15.89
CA ASN A 86 4.01 4.74 16.98
C ASN A 86 5.40 4.33 16.47
N ILE A 87 5.49 3.29 15.64
CA ILE A 87 6.76 2.87 15.02
C ILE A 87 7.37 3.98 14.17
N VAL A 88 6.56 4.73 13.41
CA VAL A 88 7.03 5.88 12.62
C VAL A 88 7.71 6.93 13.49
N ILE A 89 7.14 7.24 14.64
CA ILE A 89 7.69 8.19 15.61
C ILE A 89 8.93 7.61 16.29
N GLU A 90 8.83 6.41 16.88
CA GLU A 90 9.88 5.77 17.67
C GLU A 90 11.15 5.46 16.84
N LYS A 91 10.98 5.06 15.58
CA LYS A 91 12.09 4.72 14.68
C LYS A 91 12.53 5.88 13.79
N ASN A 92 12.02 7.08 14.04
CA ASN A 92 12.37 8.31 13.32
C ASN A 92 12.21 8.14 11.79
N ILE A 93 11.06 7.60 11.36
CA ILE A 93 10.76 7.40 9.93
C ILE A 93 10.26 8.72 9.35
N HIS A 94 10.95 9.24 8.35
CA HIS A 94 10.68 10.53 7.71
C HIS A 94 9.90 10.41 6.39
N LYS A 95 9.73 9.19 5.85
CA LYS A 95 8.99 8.99 4.60
C LYS A 95 8.25 7.65 4.59
N LEU A 96 6.98 7.71 4.17
CA LEU A 96 6.15 6.53 3.98
C LEU A 96 5.81 6.31 2.50
N PHE A 97 5.63 5.05 2.15
CA PHE A 97 5.08 4.63 0.87
C PHE A 97 3.89 3.71 1.12
N PHE A 98 2.75 4.04 0.54
CA PHE A 98 1.54 3.24 0.64
C PHE A 98 0.99 2.93 -0.74
N GLU A 99 0.36 1.77 -0.87
CA GLU A 99 -0.48 1.44 -2.02
C GLU A 99 -1.93 1.80 -1.75
N ALA A 100 -2.59 2.41 -2.75
CA ALA A 100 -4.01 2.67 -2.71
C ALA A 100 -4.62 2.57 -4.11
N HIS A 101 -5.78 1.92 -4.20
CA HIS A 101 -6.56 1.87 -5.43
C HIS A 101 -7.09 3.26 -5.81
N TRP A 102 -7.25 3.52 -7.12
CA TRP A 102 -7.77 4.79 -7.67
C TRP A 102 -9.07 5.28 -7.02
N MET A 103 -9.92 4.37 -6.56
CA MET A 103 -11.16 4.70 -5.86
C MET A 103 -10.95 5.53 -4.59
N TYR A 104 -9.77 5.45 -3.96
CA TYR A 104 -9.40 6.18 -2.75
C TYR A 104 -8.71 7.53 -3.00
N ARG A 105 -8.57 7.98 -4.25
CA ARG A 105 -7.79 9.18 -4.61
C ARG A 105 -8.18 10.47 -3.85
N HIS A 106 -9.45 10.59 -3.46
CA HIS A 106 -9.97 11.74 -2.72
C HIS A 106 -9.78 11.66 -1.20
N ARG A 107 -9.25 10.54 -0.69
CA ARG A 107 -9.05 10.28 0.74
C ARG A 107 -7.58 10.26 1.16
N LEU A 108 -6.65 10.45 0.21
CA LEU A 108 -5.20 10.34 0.45
C LEU A 108 -4.68 11.33 1.52
N ASN A 109 -5.32 12.49 1.65
CA ASN A 109 -4.94 13.48 2.68
C ASN A 109 -5.25 13.01 4.10
N GLU A 110 -6.25 12.15 4.32
CA GLU A 110 -6.54 11.57 5.65
C GLU A 110 -5.30 10.86 6.21
N PHE A 111 -4.56 10.14 5.37
CA PHE A 111 -3.32 9.45 5.75
C PHE A 111 -2.16 10.43 5.97
N ARG A 112 -2.05 11.49 5.15
CA ARG A 112 -1.01 12.52 5.33
C ARG A 112 -1.16 13.22 6.67
N ASP A 113 -2.39 13.62 7.00
CA ASP A 113 -2.72 14.28 8.26
C ASP A 113 -2.53 13.32 9.45
N PHE A 114 -2.91 12.04 9.28
CA PHE A 114 -2.77 11.04 10.34
C PHE A 114 -1.31 10.74 10.69
N PHE A 115 -0.42 10.54 9.70
CA PHE A 115 0.97 10.17 9.96
C PHE A 115 1.90 11.37 10.19
N GLY A 116 1.58 12.55 9.65
CA GLY A 116 2.38 13.76 9.83
C GLY A 116 3.77 13.74 9.16
N VAL A 117 4.04 12.75 8.31
CA VAL A 117 5.27 12.63 7.52
C VAL A 117 4.96 12.56 6.03
N PRO A 118 5.88 12.97 5.13
CA PRO A 118 5.71 12.81 3.70
C PRO A 118 5.31 11.39 3.28
N ILE A 119 4.20 11.28 2.52
CA ILE A 119 3.71 10.02 1.97
C ILE A 119 3.76 10.05 0.45
N SER A 120 4.37 9.03 -0.14
CA SER A 120 4.28 8.72 -1.57
C SER A 120 3.25 7.61 -1.79
N PHE A 121 2.14 7.93 -2.47
CA PHE A 121 1.14 6.93 -2.83
C PHE A 121 1.45 6.29 -4.17
N ILE A 122 1.32 4.97 -4.20
CA ILE A 122 1.48 4.10 -5.36
C ILE A 122 0.09 3.58 -5.74
N THR A 123 -0.27 3.62 -7.02
CA THR A 123 -1.51 3.02 -7.53
C THR A 123 -1.21 2.00 -8.62
N GLY A 124 -1.88 0.86 -8.58
CA GLY A 124 -1.80 -0.13 -9.66
C GLY A 124 -2.61 0.32 -10.87
N ILE A 125 -1.98 1.02 -11.82
CA ILE A 125 -2.60 1.36 -13.12
C ILE A 125 -2.48 0.18 -14.08
N GLU A 126 -1.37 -0.56 -13.99
CA GLU A 126 -0.94 -1.71 -14.78
C GLU A 126 -0.68 -1.40 -16.25
N THR A 127 -1.53 -0.61 -16.90
CA THR A 127 -1.40 -0.16 -18.29
C THR A 127 -2.16 1.13 -18.52
N PHE A 128 -1.64 2.01 -19.38
CA PHE A 128 -2.32 3.23 -19.79
C PHE A 128 -3.38 2.99 -20.87
N ASP A 129 -3.37 1.83 -21.54
CA ASP A 129 -4.45 1.40 -22.42
C ASP A 129 -5.75 1.19 -21.61
N GLU A 130 -6.75 2.04 -21.85
CA GLU A 130 -8.01 1.99 -21.11
C GLU A 130 -8.79 0.70 -21.35
N TYR A 131 -8.85 0.23 -22.60
CA TYR A 131 -9.58 -0.97 -22.94
C TYR A 131 -8.97 -2.16 -22.22
N PHE A 132 -7.65 -2.32 -22.29
CA PHE A 132 -6.96 -3.40 -21.63
C PHE A 132 -7.10 -3.30 -20.10
N ARG A 133 -6.90 -2.12 -19.52
CA ARG A 133 -7.04 -1.86 -18.07
C ARG A 133 -8.43 -2.21 -17.53
N ASN A 134 -9.48 -1.85 -18.23
CA ASN A 134 -10.84 -1.92 -17.68
C ASN A 134 -11.69 -3.08 -18.22
N LYS A 135 -11.46 -3.53 -19.46
CA LYS A 135 -12.20 -4.65 -20.06
C LYS A 135 -11.51 -5.99 -19.84
N VAL A 136 -10.18 -6.04 -19.90
CA VAL A 136 -9.42 -7.27 -19.70
C VAL A 136 -9.01 -7.45 -18.24
N LEU A 137 -8.28 -6.48 -17.69
CA LEU A 137 -7.76 -6.56 -16.31
C LEU A 137 -8.82 -6.23 -15.25
N LYS A 138 -9.97 -5.66 -15.66
CA LYS A 138 -11.08 -5.24 -14.79
C LYS A 138 -10.63 -4.40 -13.59
N LYS A 139 -9.76 -3.43 -13.80
CA LYS A 139 -9.27 -2.51 -12.75
C LYS A 139 -10.32 -1.50 -12.28
N GLY A 140 -11.29 -1.14 -13.13
CA GLY A 140 -12.31 -0.12 -12.78
C GLY A 140 -11.70 1.27 -12.55
N ILE A 141 -10.62 1.59 -13.28
CA ILE A 141 -9.86 2.82 -13.14
C ILE A 141 -10.11 3.67 -14.39
N HIS A 142 -10.90 4.72 -14.22
CA HIS A 142 -11.20 5.71 -15.24
C HIS A 142 -10.61 7.07 -14.84
N PHE A 143 -9.86 7.66 -15.77
CA PHE A 143 -9.26 8.98 -15.67
C PHE A 143 -9.16 9.55 -17.08
N ASP A 144 -9.25 10.87 -17.21
CA ASP A 144 -9.26 11.54 -18.52
C ASP A 144 -7.85 11.78 -19.06
N SER A 145 -6.86 11.83 -18.16
CA SER A 145 -5.46 12.07 -18.55
C SER A 145 -4.47 11.56 -17.52
N ILE A 146 -3.22 11.34 -17.95
CA ILE A 146 -2.09 11.04 -17.07
C ILE A 146 -1.88 12.18 -16.05
N GLN A 147 -2.16 13.42 -16.44
CA GLN A 147 -2.05 14.57 -15.54
C GLN A 147 -3.04 14.50 -14.39
N GLU A 148 -4.23 13.94 -14.61
CA GLU A 148 -5.17 13.67 -13.53
C GLU A 148 -4.59 12.67 -12.53
N VAL A 149 -3.97 11.58 -13.00
CA VAL A 149 -3.36 10.57 -12.12
C VAL A 149 -2.25 11.18 -11.26
N LYS A 150 -1.39 12.00 -11.86
CA LYS A 150 -0.28 12.69 -11.19
C LYS A 150 -0.72 13.64 -10.08
N LYS A 151 -1.95 14.18 -10.11
CA LYS A 151 -2.48 15.02 -9.03
C LYS A 151 -2.58 14.25 -7.71
N TYR A 152 -2.83 12.95 -7.77
CA TYR A 152 -3.12 12.14 -6.59
C TYR A 152 -1.93 11.23 -6.22
N PHE A 153 -1.37 10.54 -7.20
CA PHE A 153 -0.38 9.46 -6.99
C PHE A 153 1.00 9.84 -7.50
N GLN A 154 2.03 9.54 -6.69
CA GLN A 154 3.43 9.86 -7.00
C GLN A 154 4.10 8.74 -7.79
N SER A 155 3.53 7.55 -7.76
CA SER A 155 4.03 6.37 -8.44
C SER A 155 2.88 5.51 -8.95
N VAL A 156 3.15 4.75 -10.01
CA VAL A 156 2.22 3.78 -10.57
C VAL A 156 2.91 2.43 -10.72
N CYS A 157 2.18 1.35 -10.45
CA CYS A 157 2.61 0.02 -10.89
C CYS A 157 2.19 -0.18 -12.35
N ILE A 158 3.09 -0.77 -13.14
CA ILE A 158 2.90 -1.16 -14.53
C ILE A 158 3.19 -2.65 -14.62
N MET A 159 2.32 -3.39 -15.28
CA MET A 159 2.45 -4.82 -15.47
C MET A 159 2.85 -5.07 -16.93
N VAL A 160 3.97 -5.74 -17.12
CA VAL A 160 4.53 -6.09 -18.43
C VAL A 160 4.65 -7.61 -18.49
N GLY A 161 4.24 -8.20 -19.61
CA GLY A 161 4.30 -9.64 -19.86
C GLY A 161 4.58 -9.92 -21.33
#